data_AF-K3WTU6-F1
#
_entry.id   AF-K3WTU6-F1
#
_cell.length_a   1.000
_cell.length_b   1.000
_cell.length_c   1.000
_cell.angle_alpha   90.00
_cell.angle_beta   90.00
_cell.angle_gamma   90.00
#
_symmetry.space_group_name_H-M   'P 1'
#
loop_
_entity.id
_entity.type
_entity.pdbx_description
1 polymer ?
#
loop_
_entity_poly.entity_id
_entity_poly.type
_entity_poly.pdbx_seq_one_letter_code
_entity_poly.pdbx_strand_id
1 'polypeptide(L)'
;MTSLETSAAVYFYGATDSKYGALSNFHVCEFVDGSGQRFFSSEQYFMKKKQETFDPDNERVAVAILKAKSPPVAKKLGRQVKNYDDQVWNAKRYDFMVDALKLKFGSNDALKELLLSTEQKTLYEASRSDAIWGIGVSVEKIQDAYKEQRYFREHGDIDEEARSNWFGTNLLGKALMETRTWLLSSILVEENSQGATGEEQKTAA
;
A
#
# COMPACT_ATOMS: atom_id res chain seq x y z
N MET A 1 -10.05 -2.46 -18.40
CA MET A 1 -9.40 -1.48 -17.49
C MET A 1 -8.98 -2.22 -16.22
N THR A 2 -7.83 -1.90 -15.66
CA THR A 2 -7.26 -2.52 -14.44
C THR A 2 -7.66 -1.81 -13.15
N SER A 3 -8.59 -0.86 -13.24
CA SER A 3 -9.17 -0.18 -12.11
C SER A 3 -10.63 0.22 -12.38
N LEU A 4 -11.37 0.51 -11.31
CA LEU A 4 -12.67 1.19 -11.28
C LEU A 4 -12.62 2.22 -10.15
N GLU A 5 -12.85 3.49 -10.48
CA GLU A 5 -13.08 4.55 -9.49
C GLU A 5 -14.56 4.93 -9.50
N THR A 6 -15.11 5.13 -8.32
CA THR A 6 -16.47 5.63 -8.07
C THR A 6 -16.41 6.84 -7.13
N SER A 7 -17.56 7.36 -6.72
CA SER A 7 -17.63 8.41 -5.70
C SER A 7 -17.11 7.99 -4.32
N ALA A 8 -17.14 6.69 -3.99
CA ALA A 8 -16.84 6.18 -2.64
C ALA A 8 -15.66 5.20 -2.57
N ALA A 9 -15.20 4.66 -3.70
CA ALA A 9 -14.19 3.61 -3.71
C ALA A 9 -13.27 3.66 -4.94
N VAL A 10 -12.06 3.14 -4.77
CA VAL A 10 -11.12 2.82 -5.85
C VAL A 10 -10.80 1.33 -5.77
N TYR A 11 -11.19 0.61 -6.79
CA TYR A 11 -10.81 -0.77 -7.02
C TYR A 11 -9.65 -0.79 -8.01
N PHE A 12 -8.51 -1.31 -7.61
CA PHE A 12 -7.31 -1.32 -8.44
C PHE A 12 -6.66 -2.70 -8.43
N TYR A 13 -5.95 -3.06 -9.51
CA TYR A 13 -5.19 -4.30 -9.56
C TYR A 13 -3.89 -4.12 -10.34
N GLY A 14 -2.81 -4.58 -9.73
CA GLY A 14 -1.49 -4.64 -10.35
C GLY A 14 -0.86 -3.26 -10.58
N ALA A 15 0.36 -3.27 -11.13
CA ALA A 15 1.21 -2.08 -11.25
C ALA A 15 1.14 -1.38 -12.61
N THR A 16 0.39 -1.93 -13.57
CA THR A 16 0.36 -1.46 -14.97
C THR A 16 -0.71 -0.42 -15.24
N ASP A 17 -1.64 -0.21 -14.31
CA ASP A 17 -2.66 0.84 -14.44
C ASP A 17 -1.99 2.23 -14.41
N SER A 18 -2.29 3.07 -15.39
CA SER A 18 -1.64 4.37 -15.52
C SER A 18 -2.01 5.37 -14.42
N LYS A 19 -3.17 5.20 -13.78
CA LYS A 19 -3.64 6.10 -12.71
C LYS A 19 -3.36 5.49 -11.35
N TYR A 20 -3.79 4.26 -11.11
CA TYR A 20 -3.75 3.63 -9.80
C TYR A 20 -2.72 2.51 -9.66
N GLY A 21 -1.91 2.25 -10.69
CA GLY A 21 -0.92 1.17 -10.65
C GLY A 21 0.12 1.38 -9.55
N ALA A 22 0.40 2.63 -9.21
CA ALA A 22 1.29 2.97 -8.11
C ALA A 22 0.71 2.69 -6.72
N LEU A 23 -0.58 2.36 -6.56
CA LEU A 23 -1.11 1.84 -5.31
C LEU A 23 -0.64 0.41 -5.03
N SER A 24 -0.31 -0.36 -6.07
CA SER A 24 0.22 -1.72 -5.90
C SER A 24 1.59 -1.72 -5.22
N ASN A 25 1.81 -2.69 -4.30
CA ASN A 25 3.13 -2.95 -3.71
C ASN A 25 4.15 -3.48 -4.75
N PHE A 26 3.69 -3.87 -5.94
CA PHE A 26 4.50 -4.27 -7.08
C PHE A 26 4.91 -3.11 -7.99
N HIS A 27 4.44 -1.88 -7.73
CA HIS A 27 4.92 -0.72 -8.45
C HIS A 27 6.42 -0.50 -8.18
N VAL A 28 7.20 -0.37 -9.25
CA VAL A 28 8.64 -0.10 -9.16
C VAL A 28 8.82 1.36 -8.79
N CYS A 29 9.38 1.60 -7.61
CA CYS A 29 9.66 2.92 -7.08
C CYS A 29 10.84 2.80 -6.12
N GLU A 30 11.78 3.73 -6.23
CA GLU A 30 12.93 3.77 -5.36
C GLU A 30 12.63 4.55 -4.07
N PHE A 31 13.03 4.00 -2.93
CA PHE A 31 13.03 4.68 -1.63
C PHE A 31 14.15 4.13 -0.74
N VAL A 32 14.46 4.85 0.34
CA VAL A 32 15.53 4.51 1.28
C VAL A 32 14.95 4.46 2.69
N ASP A 33 15.34 3.46 3.49
CA ASP A 33 14.92 3.37 4.89
C ASP A 33 15.84 4.15 5.85
N GLY A 34 15.47 4.21 7.14
CA GLY A 34 16.24 4.92 8.16
C GLY A 34 17.65 4.38 8.40
N SER A 35 17.98 3.18 7.91
CA SER A 35 19.33 2.60 7.98
C SER A 35 20.19 2.88 6.74
N GLY A 36 19.63 3.59 5.75
CA GLY A 36 20.30 3.87 4.47
C GLY A 36 20.17 2.72 3.45
N GLN A 37 19.34 1.69 3.70
CA GLN A 37 19.10 0.63 2.73
C GLN A 37 18.15 1.12 1.63
N ARG A 38 18.52 0.85 0.38
CA ARG A 38 17.76 1.24 -0.81
C ARG A 38 16.86 0.10 -1.29
N PHE A 39 15.62 0.42 -1.60
CA PHE A 39 14.61 -0.50 -2.12
C PHE A 39 14.01 0.05 -3.41
N PHE A 40 13.52 -0.85 -4.27
CA PHE A 40 12.95 -0.58 -5.59
C PHE A 40 11.45 -0.94 -5.69
N SER A 41 10.86 -1.42 -4.59
CA SER A 41 9.42 -1.62 -4.44
C SER A 41 9.08 -1.92 -2.98
N SER A 42 7.83 -1.69 -2.58
CA SER A 42 7.33 -2.08 -1.26
C SER A 42 7.42 -3.61 -1.06
N GLU A 43 7.20 -4.41 -2.11
CA GLU A 43 7.38 -5.87 -2.05
C GLU A 43 8.83 -6.27 -1.71
N GLN A 44 9.84 -5.58 -2.25
CA GLN A 44 11.24 -5.88 -1.95
C GLN A 44 11.56 -5.62 -0.47
N TYR A 45 11.11 -4.48 0.06
CA TYR A 45 11.20 -4.18 1.49
C TYR A 45 10.51 -5.25 2.32
N PHE A 46 9.29 -5.62 1.94
CA PHE A 46 8.48 -6.61 2.63
C PHE A 46 9.16 -7.98 2.69
N MET A 47 9.79 -8.43 1.60
CA MET A 47 10.57 -9.67 1.57
C MET A 47 11.87 -9.56 2.38
N LYS A 48 12.49 -8.39 2.45
CA LYS A 48 13.66 -8.15 3.32
C LYS A 48 13.28 -8.27 4.80
N LYS A 49 12.16 -7.69 5.23
CA LYS A 49 11.64 -7.84 6.60
C LYS A 49 11.25 -9.27 6.93
N LYS A 50 10.71 -10.00 5.94
CA LYS A 50 10.47 -11.44 6.09
C LYS A 50 11.78 -12.21 6.34
N GLN A 51 12.82 -11.94 5.55
CA GLN A 51 14.13 -12.56 5.74
C GLN A 51 14.74 -12.23 7.10
N GLU A 52 14.72 -10.97 7.52
CA GLU A 52 15.22 -10.54 8.84
C GLU A 52 14.49 -11.20 10.00
N THR A 53 13.20 -11.50 9.83
CA THR A 53 12.37 -12.11 10.88
C THR A 53 12.67 -13.59 11.08
N PHE A 54 12.90 -14.35 10.01
CA PHE A 54 12.90 -15.82 10.07
C PHE A 54 14.25 -16.47 9.70
N ASP A 55 15.09 -15.77 8.94
CA ASP A 55 16.34 -16.31 8.43
C ASP A 55 17.46 -15.25 8.52
N PRO A 56 17.67 -14.63 9.71
CA PRO A 56 18.54 -13.46 9.87
C PRO A 56 19.99 -13.72 9.47
N ASP A 57 20.49 -14.94 9.71
CA ASP A 57 21.87 -15.34 9.43
C ASP A 57 22.11 -15.72 7.95
N ASN A 58 21.07 -15.74 7.11
CA ASN A 58 21.20 -16.08 5.70
C ASN A 58 21.55 -14.85 4.85
N GLU A 59 22.81 -14.45 4.95
CA GLU A 59 23.36 -13.30 4.21
C GLU A 59 23.18 -13.43 2.69
N ARG A 60 23.26 -14.66 2.16
CA ARG A 60 23.08 -14.90 0.72
C ARG A 60 21.70 -14.48 0.24
N VAL A 61 20.63 -14.86 0.97
CA VAL A 61 19.26 -14.46 0.63
C VAL A 61 19.06 -12.96 0.89
N ALA A 62 19.60 -12.43 1.99
CA ALA A 62 19.53 -11.00 2.32
C ALA A 62 20.09 -10.13 1.18
N VAL A 63 21.33 -10.42 0.74
CA VAL A 63 22.00 -9.70 -0.36
C VAL A 63 21.26 -9.89 -1.68
N ALA A 64 20.77 -11.10 -1.96
CA ALA A 64 20.01 -11.35 -3.19
C ALA A 64 18.71 -10.54 -3.24
N ILE A 65 17.98 -10.44 -2.11
CA ILE A 65 16.76 -9.62 -2.00
C ILE A 65 17.11 -8.15 -2.24
N LEU A 66 18.15 -7.60 -1.59
CA LEU A 66 18.55 -6.19 -1.77
C LEU A 66 19.01 -5.86 -3.20
N LYS A 67 19.54 -6.85 -3.95
CA LYS A 67 19.90 -6.69 -5.36
C LYS A 67 18.73 -6.87 -6.33
N ALA A 68 17.57 -7.36 -5.88
CA ALA A 68 16.41 -7.60 -6.73
C ALA A 68 15.69 -6.30 -7.10
N LYS A 69 16.00 -5.77 -8.29
CA LYS A 69 15.37 -4.54 -8.82
C LYS A 69 13.93 -4.71 -9.32
N SER A 70 13.39 -5.93 -9.33
CA SER A 70 12.00 -6.17 -9.72
C SER A 70 11.22 -6.91 -8.61
N PRO A 71 9.99 -6.46 -8.30
CA PRO A 71 9.16 -7.06 -7.27
C PRO A 71 8.92 -8.58 -7.46
N PRO A 72 8.68 -9.11 -8.69
CA PRO A 72 8.55 -10.55 -8.88
C PRO A 72 9.80 -11.35 -8.47
N VAL A 73 11.00 -10.81 -8.72
CA VAL A 73 12.25 -11.45 -8.32
C VAL A 73 12.42 -11.41 -6.80
N ALA A 74 12.13 -10.26 -6.17
CA ALA A 74 12.15 -10.14 -4.72
C ALA A 74 11.19 -11.13 -4.05
N LYS A 75 9.95 -11.24 -4.53
CA LYS A 75 8.95 -12.22 -4.06
C LYS A 75 9.44 -13.65 -4.20
N LYS A 76 10.06 -14.01 -5.33
CA LYS A 76 10.64 -15.34 -5.55
C LYS A 76 11.76 -15.64 -4.54
N LEU A 77 12.59 -14.66 -4.20
CA LEU A 77 13.64 -14.81 -3.19
C LEU A 77 13.07 -14.91 -1.77
N GLY A 78 12.06 -14.11 -1.44
CA GLY A 78 11.38 -14.20 -0.14
C GLY A 78 10.60 -15.50 0.11
N ARG A 79 10.33 -16.29 -0.94
CA ARG A 79 9.86 -17.69 -0.82
C ARG A 79 10.95 -18.67 -0.40
N GLN A 80 12.23 -18.29 -0.47
CA GLN A 80 13.37 -19.12 -0.05
C GLN A 80 13.77 -18.89 1.41
N VAL A 81 13.16 -17.91 2.08
CA VAL A 81 13.37 -17.62 3.50
C VAL A 81 12.96 -18.85 4.33
N LYS A 82 13.89 -19.33 5.16
CA LYS A 82 13.67 -20.49 6.03
C LYS A 82 12.97 -20.11 7.33
N ASN A 83 12.55 -21.11 8.11
CA ASN A 83 11.94 -20.98 9.43
C ASN A 83 10.71 -20.07 9.49
N TYR A 84 9.97 -19.98 8.38
CA TYR A 84 8.73 -19.20 8.33
C TYR A 84 7.71 -19.77 9.32
N ASP A 85 7.16 -18.87 10.14
CA ASP A 85 6.04 -19.15 11.03
C ASP A 85 4.90 -18.20 10.71
N ASP A 86 3.72 -18.75 10.41
CA ASP A 86 2.58 -17.97 9.96
C ASP A 86 2.00 -17.09 11.08
N GLN A 87 2.00 -17.59 12.32
CA GLN A 87 1.48 -16.84 13.47
C GLN A 87 2.36 -15.62 13.75
N VAL A 88 3.69 -15.81 13.77
CA VAL A 88 4.67 -14.72 13.94
C VAL A 88 4.56 -13.74 12.77
N TRP A 89 4.41 -14.22 11.54
CA TRP A 89 4.30 -13.33 10.38
C TRP A 89 3.01 -12.52 10.40
N ASN A 90 1.87 -13.14 10.72
CA ASN A 90 0.58 -12.47 10.78
C ASN A 90 0.57 -11.34 11.81
N ALA A 91 1.34 -11.47 12.90
CA ALA A 91 1.49 -10.44 13.92
C ALA A 91 2.34 -9.23 13.49
N LYS A 92 3.17 -9.34 12.44
CA LYS A 92 4.13 -8.29 12.05
C LYS A 92 3.94 -7.75 10.63
N ARG A 93 3.39 -8.57 9.74
CA ARG A 93 3.37 -8.30 8.28
C ARG A 93 2.62 -7.04 7.92
N TYR A 94 1.57 -6.70 8.67
CA TYR A 94 0.78 -5.51 8.41
C TYR A 94 1.63 -4.25 8.62
N ASP A 95 2.27 -4.14 9.78
CA ASP A 95 3.14 -3.01 10.13
C ASP A 95 4.30 -2.87 9.15
N PHE A 96 4.96 -3.98 8.78
CA PHE A 96 6.02 -3.94 7.77
C PHE A 96 5.55 -3.44 6.41
N MET A 97 4.31 -3.72 6.01
CA MET A 97 3.76 -3.16 4.77
C MET A 97 3.45 -1.67 4.93
N VAL A 98 2.85 -1.25 6.06
CA VAL A 98 2.61 0.16 6.35
C VAL A 98 3.92 0.95 6.31
N ASP A 99 4.99 0.45 6.94
CA ASP A 99 6.31 1.08 6.90
C ASP A 99 6.84 1.22 5.46
N ALA A 100 6.73 0.15 4.66
CA ALA A 100 7.14 0.18 3.26
C ALA A 100 6.36 1.21 2.44
N LEU A 101 5.05 1.36 2.71
CA LEU A 101 4.19 2.32 2.03
C LEU A 101 4.48 3.76 2.50
N LYS A 102 4.71 3.99 3.79
CA LYS A 102 5.13 5.29 4.31
C LYS A 102 6.45 5.75 3.69
N LEU A 103 7.45 4.86 3.58
CA LEU A 103 8.70 5.17 2.91
C LEU A 103 8.48 5.49 1.43
N LYS A 104 7.71 4.67 0.71
CA LYS A 104 7.39 4.87 -0.71
C LYS A 104 6.66 6.19 -0.99
N PHE A 105 5.54 6.42 -0.30
CA PHE A 105 4.67 7.58 -0.54
C PHE A 105 5.19 8.85 0.15
N GLY A 106 5.99 8.72 1.21
CA GLY A 106 6.62 9.86 1.87
C GLY A 106 7.83 10.42 1.12
N SER A 107 8.56 9.58 0.39
CA SER A 107 9.80 9.98 -0.32
C SER A 107 9.60 10.43 -1.76
N ASN A 108 8.40 10.31 -2.33
CA ASN A 108 8.11 10.68 -3.71
C ASN A 108 6.82 11.51 -3.80
N ASP A 109 6.95 12.78 -4.16
CA ASP A 109 5.83 13.73 -4.15
C ASP A 109 4.72 13.37 -5.15
N ALA A 110 5.07 12.87 -6.35
CA ALA A 110 4.05 12.45 -7.32
C ALA A 110 3.23 11.24 -6.81
N LEU A 111 3.88 10.31 -6.10
CA LEU A 111 3.17 9.21 -5.45
C LEU A 111 2.33 9.69 -4.27
N LYS A 112 2.89 10.58 -3.45
CA LYS A 112 2.20 11.23 -2.33
C LYS A 112 0.90 11.88 -2.79
N GLU A 113 0.97 12.72 -3.82
CA GLU A 113 -0.17 13.38 -4.44
C GLU A 113 -1.20 12.38 -4.96
N LEU A 114 -0.75 11.31 -5.62
CA LEU A 114 -1.65 10.24 -6.05
C LEU A 114 -2.42 9.64 -4.88
N LEU A 115 -1.75 9.26 -3.79
CA LEU A 115 -2.42 8.64 -2.64
C LEU A 115 -3.39 9.63 -1.97
N LEU A 116 -3.00 10.90 -1.82
CA LEU A 116 -3.85 11.95 -1.26
C LEU A 116 -5.07 12.25 -2.17
N SER A 117 -4.91 12.18 -3.50
CA SER A 117 -6.01 12.36 -4.46
C SER A 117 -7.14 11.32 -4.34
N THR A 118 -6.90 10.24 -3.61
CA THR A 118 -7.94 9.26 -3.29
C THR A 118 -8.90 9.74 -2.19
N GLU A 119 -8.61 10.88 -1.55
CA GLU A 119 -9.48 11.55 -0.58
C GLU A 119 -9.98 10.60 0.52
N GLN A 120 -11.30 10.47 0.68
CA GLN A 120 -11.93 9.57 1.64
C GLN A 120 -12.42 8.26 1.01
N LYS A 121 -12.05 7.99 -0.26
CA LYS A 121 -12.46 6.76 -0.94
C LYS A 121 -11.83 5.55 -0.27
N THR A 122 -12.58 4.46 -0.21
CA THR A 122 -12.06 3.16 0.21
C THR A 122 -11.18 2.56 -0.88
N LEU A 123 -10.00 2.06 -0.52
CA LEU A 123 -9.07 1.47 -1.47
C LEU A 123 -9.16 -0.05 -1.41
N TYR A 124 -9.40 -0.69 -2.55
CA TYR A 124 -9.51 -2.15 -2.68
C TYR A 124 -8.50 -2.69 -3.70
N GLU A 125 -7.57 -3.53 -3.24
CA GLU A 125 -6.73 -4.32 -4.15
C GLU A 125 -7.58 -5.48 -4.70
N ALA A 126 -8.10 -5.31 -5.90
CA ALA A 126 -8.99 -6.22 -6.61
C ALA A 126 -8.24 -7.37 -7.29
N SER A 127 -7.43 -8.08 -6.49
CA SER A 127 -6.72 -9.29 -6.87
C SER A 127 -7.62 -10.52 -6.72
N ARG A 128 -7.92 -11.20 -7.83
CA ARG A 128 -8.71 -12.45 -7.85
C ARG A 128 -8.04 -13.60 -7.06
N SER A 129 -6.72 -13.63 -7.03
CA SER A 129 -5.95 -14.74 -6.44
C SER A 129 -5.47 -14.47 -5.02
N ASP A 130 -5.75 -13.29 -4.46
CA ASP A 130 -5.29 -12.89 -3.12
C ASP A 130 -6.44 -12.29 -2.32
N ALA A 131 -6.97 -13.08 -1.39
CA ALA A 131 -8.02 -12.68 -0.45
C ALA A 131 -7.47 -12.20 0.90
N ILE A 132 -6.16 -12.12 1.07
CA ILE A 132 -5.54 -11.63 2.32
C ILE A 132 -5.11 -10.18 2.11
N TRP A 133 -4.21 -9.94 1.16
CA TRP A 133 -3.76 -8.59 0.83
C TRP A 133 -4.75 -7.87 -0.08
N GLY A 134 -5.45 -8.61 -0.93
CA GLY A 134 -6.55 -8.10 -1.75
C GLY A 134 -7.93 -8.54 -1.26
N ILE A 135 -8.95 -8.23 -2.08
CA ILE A 135 -10.34 -8.61 -1.84
C ILE A 135 -10.72 -9.98 -2.43
N GLY A 136 -9.81 -10.71 -3.09
CA GLY A 136 -10.13 -12.02 -3.69
C GLY A 136 -11.06 -11.96 -4.91
N VAL A 137 -11.34 -10.75 -5.43
CA VAL A 137 -12.25 -10.50 -6.55
C VAL A 137 -11.54 -9.63 -7.58
N SER A 138 -11.66 -9.99 -8.86
CA SER A 138 -11.09 -9.21 -9.97
C SER A 138 -11.83 -7.89 -10.22
N VAL A 139 -11.12 -6.88 -10.71
CA VAL A 139 -11.70 -5.62 -11.20
C VAL A 139 -12.84 -5.83 -12.19
N GLU A 140 -12.73 -6.79 -13.11
CA GLU A 140 -13.77 -7.11 -14.11
C GLU A 140 -15.11 -7.46 -13.44
N LYS A 141 -15.10 -8.42 -12.49
CA LYS A 141 -16.28 -8.77 -11.70
C LYS A 141 -16.86 -7.58 -10.92
N ILE A 142 -16.02 -6.69 -10.40
CA ILE A 142 -16.49 -5.46 -9.73
C ILE A 142 -17.17 -4.52 -10.74
N GLN A 143 -16.60 -4.35 -11.93
CA GLN A 143 -17.19 -3.53 -13.00
C GLN A 143 -18.55 -4.07 -13.45
N ASP A 144 -18.71 -5.38 -13.53
CA ASP A 144 -19.99 -6.00 -13.88
C ASP A 144 -21.02 -5.80 -12.77
N ALA A 145 -20.63 -6.03 -11.51
CA ALA A 145 -21.48 -5.72 -10.36
C ALA A 145 -21.89 -4.23 -10.33
N TYR A 146 -20.98 -3.31 -10.66
CA TYR A 146 -21.28 -1.88 -10.75
C TYR A 146 -22.33 -1.58 -11.82
N LYS A 147 -22.30 -2.24 -12.98
CA LYS A 147 -23.31 -2.04 -14.03
C LYS A 147 -24.68 -2.58 -13.61
N GLU A 148 -24.70 -3.76 -12.99
CA GLU A 148 -25.92 -4.51 -12.69
C GLU A 148 -26.64 -4.01 -11.43
N GLN A 149 -25.87 -3.63 -10.40
CA GLN A 149 -26.43 -3.32 -9.09
C GLN A 149 -26.73 -1.83 -8.96
N ARG A 150 -28.03 -1.50 -8.87
CA ARG A 150 -28.50 -0.12 -8.66
C ARG A 150 -27.89 0.51 -7.40
N TYR A 151 -27.87 -0.24 -6.30
CA TYR A 151 -27.29 0.24 -5.03
C TYR A 151 -25.85 0.69 -5.21
N PHE A 152 -25.02 -0.13 -5.86
CA PHE A 152 -23.61 0.17 -6.09
C PHE A 152 -23.43 1.46 -6.91
N ARG A 153 -24.25 1.69 -7.94
CA ARG A 153 -24.19 2.95 -8.71
C ARG A 153 -24.59 4.18 -7.89
N GLU A 154 -25.61 4.06 -7.06
CA GLU A 154 -26.12 5.17 -6.26
C GLU A 154 -25.18 5.54 -5.09
N HIS A 155 -24.54 4.53 -4.47
CA HIS A 155 -23.72 4.73 -3.28
C HIS A 155 -22.22 4.82 -3.60
N GLY A 156 -21.81 4.40 -4.79
CA GLY A 156 -20.42 4.34 -5.19
C GLY A 156 -19.66 3.17 -4.57
N ASP A 157 -20.28 2.34 -3.73
CA ASP A 157 -19.65 1.14 -3.20
C ASP A 157 -20.65 -0.02 -3.12
N ILE A 158 -20.12 -1.24 -3.08
CA ILE A 158 -20.88 -2.45 -2.82
C ILE A 158 -21.55 -2.36 -1.43
N ASP A 159 -22.75 -2.92 -1.30
CA ASP A 159 -23.41 -3.01 0.01
C ASP A 159 -22.66 -3.93 0.98
N GLU A 160 -22.98 -3.82 2.27
CA GLU A 160 -22.26 -4.53 3.33
C GLU A 160 -22.43 -6.05 3.27
N GLU A 161 -23.59 -6.53 2.81
CA GLU A 161 -23.85 -7.97 2.67
C GLU A 161 -22.98 -8.56 1.55
N ALA A 162 -23.00 -7.94 0.38
CA ALA A 162 -22.21 -8.38 -0.76
C ALA A 162 -20.70 -8.22 -0.49
N ARG A 163 -20.28 -7.17 0.24
CA ARG A 163 -18.90 -7.02 0.71
C ARG A 163 -18.50 -8.19 1.63
N SER A 164 -19.32 -8.53 2.62
CA SER A 164 -19.05 -9.62 3.57
C SER A 164 -19.00 -11.00 2.90
N ASN A 165 -19.81 -11.19 1.87
CA ASN A 165 -19.88 -12.46 1.13
C ASN A 165 -18.75 -12.60 0.09
N TRP A 166 -18.27 -11.51 -0.49
CA TRP A 166 -17.36 -11.56 -1.62
C TRP A 166 -15.91 -11.22 -1.26
N PHE A 167 -15.69 -10.30 -0.33
CA PHE A 167 -14.37 -9.70 -0.15
C PHE A 167 -13.54 -10.45 0.88
N GLY A 168 -12.26 -10.60 0.54
CA GLY A 168 -11.20 -10.95 1.46
C GLY A 168 -10.85 -9.82 2.42
N THR A 169 -9.73 -9.97 3.13
CA THR A 169 -9.31 -9.08 4.21
C THR A 169 -8.87 -7.69 3.74
N ASN A 170 -8.41 -7.56 2.48
CA ASN A 170 -7.95 -6.30 1.87
C ASN A 170 -6.88 -5.57 2.70
N LEU A 171 -5.87 -6.30 3.20
CA LEU A 171 -4.83 -5.70 4.04
C LEU A 171 -4.03 -4.60 3.32
N LEU A 172 -3.82 -4.69 2.00
CA LEU A 172 -3.08 -3.67 1.26
C LEU A 172 -3.87 -2.37 1.18
N GLY A 173 -5.17 -2.45 0.86
CA GLY A 173 -6.06 -1.30 0.84
C GLY A 173 -6.11 -0.58 2.18
N LYS A 174 -6.21 -1.34 3.28
CA LYS A 174 -6.15 -0.82 4.66
C LYS A 174 -4.82 -0.11 4.95
N ALA A 175 -3.70 -0.74 4.63
CA ALA A 175 -2.37 -0.17 4.85
C ALA A 175 -2.14 1.12 4.03
N LEU A 176 -2.69 1.20 2.80
CA LEU A 176 -2.66 2.43 1.99
C LEU A 176 -3.47 3.56 2.62
N MET A 177 -4.69 3.27 3.08
CA MET A 177 -5.54 4.27 3.75
C MET A 177 -4.92 4.75 5.07
N GLU A 178 -4.27 3.86 5.83
CA GLU A 178 -3.50 4.26 7.02
C GLU A 178 -2.30 5.14 6.66
N THR A 179 -1.57 4.80 5.58
CA THR A 179 -0.48 5.63 5.07
C THR A 179 -0.98 7.01 4.63
N ARG A 180 -2.16 7.09 4.01
CA ARG A 180 -2.83 8.35 3.64
C ARG A 180 -3.12 9.21 4.87
N THR A 181 -3.68 8.63 5.93
CA THR A 181 -3.93 9.31 7.20
C THR A 181 -2.63 9.82 7.85
N TRP A 182 -1.57 9.02 7.82
CA TRP A 182 -0.26 9.42 8.30
C TRP A 182 0.29 10.64 7.54
N LEU A 183 0.23 10.64 6.19
CA LEU A 183 0.66 11.77 5.37
C LEU A 183 -0.10 13.06 5.69
N LEU A 184 -1.43 12.98 5.78
CA LEU A 184 -2.27 14.14 6.14
C LEU A 184 -1.89 14.71 7.51
N SER A 185 -1.63 13.83 8.49
CA SER A 185 -1.22 14.24 9.83
C SER A 185 0.15 14.93 9.81
N SER A 186 1.10 14.43 9.03
CA SER A 186 2.42 15.04 8.87
C SER A 186 2.34 16.44 8.26
N ILE A 187 1.50 16.65 7.24
CA ILE A 187 1.29 17.96 6.61
C ILE A 187 0.73 18.97 7.62
N LEU A 188 -0.29 18.59 8.40
CA LEU A 188 -0.88 19.47 9.41
C LEU A 188 0.13 19.87 10.51
N VAL A 189 1.03 18.96 10.89
CA VAL A 189 2.10 19.26 11.86
C VAL A 189 3.12 20.25 11.26
N GLU A 190 3.49 20.09 10.00
CA GLU A 190 4.40 21.00 9.30
C GLU A 190 3.79 22.40 9.15
N GLU A 191 2.51 22.50 8.76
CA GLU A 191 1.79 23.78 8.64
C GLU A 191 1.67 24.50 9.99
N ASN A 192 1.32 23.78 11.06
CA ASN A 192 1.23 24.35 12.40
C ASN A 192 2.60 24.81 12.93
N SER A 193 3.67 24.08 12.61
CA SER A 193 5.03 24.45 13.02
C SER A 193 5.51 25.71 12.29
N GLN A 194 5.20 25.85 10.99
CA GLN A 194 5.52 27.05 10.22
C GLN A 194 4.67 28.26 10.64
N GLY A 195 3.38 28.05 10.95
CA GLY A 195 2.48 29.09 11.46
C GLY A 195 2.94 29.70 12.80
N ALA A 196 3.41 28.86 13.73
CA ALA A 196 3.92 29.31 15.03
C ALA A 196 5.19 30.18 14.88
N THR A 197 6.10 29.84 13.97
CA THR A 197 7.32 30.64 13.72
C THR A 197 7.05 32.00 13.07
N GLY A 198 5.92 32.15 12.35
CA GLY A 198 5.53 33.40 11.70
C GLY A 198 4.87 34.42 12.62
N GLU A 199 4.25 33.99 13.72
CA GLU A 199 3.63 34.89 14.71
C GLU A 199 4.67 35.47 15.69
N GLU A 200 5.71 34.72 16.08
CA GLU A 200 6.76 35.23 16.96
C GLU A 200 7.56 36.39 16.35
N GLN A 201 7.66 36.47 15.01
CA GLN A 201 8.35 37.58 14.33
C GLN A 201 7.52 38.86 14.18
N LYS A 202 6.19 38.82 14.38
CA LYS A 202 5.32 39.99 14.28
C LYS A 202 5.09 40.72 15.60
N THR A 203 5.42 40.10 16.73
CA THR A 203 5.24 40.69 18.07
C THR A 203 6.50 41.39 18.60
N ALA A 204 7.57 41.44 17.82
CA ALA A 204 8.85 42.05 18.17
C ALA A 204 9.24 43.26 17.31
N ALA A 205 8.26 43.93 16.68
CA ALA A 205 8.44 45.15 15.89
C ALA A 205 7.72 46.35 16.52
#